data_AF-A0A1Y1XF43-F1
#
_entry.id   AF-A0A1Y1XF43-F1
#
_cell.length_a   1.000
_cell.length_b   1.000
_cell.length_c   1.000
_cell.angle_alpha   90.00
_cell.angle_beta   90.00
_cell.angle_gamma   90.00
#
_symmetry.space_group_name_H-M   'P 1'
#
loop_
_entity.id
_entity.type
_entity.pdbx_description
1 polymer ?
#
loop_
_entity_poly.entity_id
_entity_poly.type
_entity_poly.pdbx_seq_one_letter_code
_entity_poly.pdbx_strand_id
1 'polypeptide(L)'
;MNIKGMHFISNGEVYLYGIPLRESFPLREISLMMRSEQNFNQSIEVLQARLKYDIDLLEERLKKDKNASEKYYKSNDDDDDDDKINPDDDYYDEKPSKCKFNIFFKLKPADLVDEKDLLKYEKDLLEYENELKNPTGVKPLLKTPPKLEGDSILYSENCNLLLKLNVGAEGKKIENIIKKYIYATVGSMIMTLTTVVLTLQQYKYTSSQPLLSKVSWISQLMISFLNLIVITINILMGTSINGYNSILFITSASFKGIAFIFFEKNYISAVMNAQTNLINNGNNSILIICYWLFSFIGQIFILTLLNGRLIAFYIVMFILYSYWVPQIILNIKKNAEKPLSNLYLYGTSITQLYILIFIYNLDSNINIDKFNIKFLYIIIIYTLLQVLILSLQNIYGPLFLIPNKLLPERYDYHPILPIYDDKNEEQIDANDASASAPLKGISISQQCAICYNNIIEDNKVNNKEYMITPCHHIFHTECLKHWMNIKMECPVCRTSLPQ
;
A
#
# COMPACT_ATOMS: atom_id res chain seq x y z
N MET A 1 -21.05 27.08 9.04
CA MET A 1 -22.49 27.40 8.91
C MET A 1 -23.29 26.35 9.67
N ASN A 2 -24.33 26.73 10.41
CA ASN A 2 -25.24 25.79 11.08
C ASN A 2 -26.50 25.63 10.24
N ILE A 3 -26.95 24.39 10.01
CA ILE A 3 -28.06 24.06 9.11
C ILE A 3 -29.11 23.27 9.89
N LYS A 4 -30.37 23.71 9.83
CA LYS A 4 -31.53 22.92 10.30
C LYS A 4 -32.64 23.00 9.27
N GLY A 5 -33.56 22.05 9.31
CA GLY A 5 -34.64 22.01 8.35
C GLY A 5 -35.63 20.90 8.61
N MET A 6 -36.53 20.72 7.66
CA MET A 6 -37.57 19.70 7.68
C MET A 6 -37.48 18.83 6.42
N HIS A 7 -37.73 17.54 6.60
CA HIS A 7 -37.75 16.55 5.53
C HIS A 7 -39.12 15.88 5.50
N PHE A 8 -39.83 16.04 4.40
CA PHE A 8 -41.09 15.37 4.12
C PHE A 8 -40.82 14.05 3.43
N ILE A 9 -40.87 12.98 4.21
CA ILE A 9 -40.54 11.62 3.76
C ILE A 9 -41.50 11.16 2.64
N SER A 10 -42.76 11.61 2.67
CA SER A 10 -43.81 11.20 1.72
C SER A 10 -43.57 11.64 0.28
N ASN A 11 -42.98 12.81 0.07
CA ASN A 11 -42.76 13.39 -1.26
C ASN A 11 -41.29 13.72 -1.56
N GLY A 12 -40.38 13.40 -0.63
CA GLY A 12 -38.94 13.59 -0.78
C GLY A 12 -38.48 15.06 -0.76
N GLU A 13 -39.33 15.97 -0.27
CA GLU A 13 -39.00 17.40 -0.19
C GLU A 13 -38.25 17.71 1.12
N VAL A 14 -37.16 18.45 1.00
CA VAL A 14 -36.31 18.87 2.10
C VAL A 14 -36.14 20.39 2.05
N TYR A 15 -36.47 21.05 3.15
CA TYR A 15 -36.38 22.49 3.33
C TYR A 15 -35.37 22.75 4.44
N LEU A 16 -34.20 23.31 4.11
CA LEU A 16 -33.17 23.64 5.09
C LEU A 16 -32.92 25.15 5.12
N TYR A 17 -32.61 25.64 6.31
CA TYR A 17 -32.15 26.99 6.53
C TYR A 17 -30.73 26.96 7.10
N GLY A 18 -29.85 27.75 6.49
CA GLY A 18 -28.44 27.87 6.83
C GLY A 18 -28.14 29.21 7.45
N ILE A 19 -27.53 29.23 8.64
CA ILE A 19 -27.13 30.46 9.33
C ILE A 19 -25.65 30.45 9.73
N PRO A 20 -25.03 31.63 9.93
CA PRO A 20 -23.69 31.72 10.50
C PRO A 20 -23.58 31.02 11.86
N LEU A 21 -22.41 30.45 12.20
CA LEU A 21 -22.21 29.60 13.39
C LEU A 21 -22.57 30.26 14.73
N ARG A 22 -22.49 31.59 14.81
CA ARG A 22 -22.71 32.37 16.05
C ARG A 22 -24.11 32.98 16.15
N GLU A 23 -25.00 32.71 15.19
CA GLU A 23 -26.38 33.20 15.24
C GLU A 23 -27.34 32.16 15.83
N SER A 24 -28.39 32.65 16.50
CA SER A 24 -29.47 31.79 16.96
C SER A 24 -30.33 31.37 15.77
N PHE A 25 -30.79 30.11 15.79
CA PHE A 25 -31.54 29.53 14.69
C PHE A 25 -33.00 30.00 14.71
N PRO A 26 -33.49 30.79 13.72
CA PRO A 26 -34.87 31.24 13.73
C PRO A 26 -35.77 30.14 13.17
N LEU A 27 -36.25 29.25 14.05
CA LEU A 27 -37.09 28.11 13.68
C LEU A 27 -38.38 28.51 12.95
N ARG A 28 -38.86 29.73 13.18
CA ARG A 28 -40.00 30.33 12.46
C ARG A 28 -39.75 30.48 10.96
N GLU A 29 -38.53 30.77 10.54
CA GLU A 29 -38.23 30.94 9.12
C GLU A 29 -38.44 29.64 8.34
N ILE A 30 -38.17 28.48 8.96
CA ILE A 30 -38.38 27.18 8.30
C ILE A 30 -39.87 26.94 8.02
N SER A 31 -40.78 27.29 8.94
CA SER A 31 -42.22 27.11 8.68
C SER A 31 -42.72 28.04 7.59
N LEU A 32 -42.19 29.27 7.48
CA LEU A 32 -42.55 30.22 6.42
C LEU A 32 -42.14 29.78 5.01
N MET A 33 -41.24 28.80 4.88
CA MET A 33 -40.88 28.20 3.58
C MET A 33 -41.94 27.25 3.03
N MET A 34 -42.94 26.87 3.83
CA MET A 34 -43.96 25.89 3.42
C MET A 34 -44.96 26.48 2.44
N ARG A 35 -45.14 25.78 1.31
CA ARG A 35 -46.06 26.21 0.24
C ARG A 35 -47.54 25.90 0.52
N SER A 36 -47.84 24.87 1.32
CA SER A 36 -49.21 24.46 1.62
C SER A 36 -49.55 24.66 3.09
N GLU A 37 -50.80 25.01 3.36
CA GLU A 37 -51.32 25.19 4.72
C GLU A 37 -51.20 23.89 5.55
N GLN A 38 -51.41 22.74 4.90
CA GLN A 38 -51.23 21.44 5.54
C GLN A 38 -49.76 21.20 5.96
N ASN A 39 -48.80 21.44 5.06
CA ASN A 39 -47.38 21.27 5.38
C ASN A 39 -46.94 22.28 6.45
N PHE A 40 -47.47 23.49 6.42
CA PHE A 40 -47.23 24.52 7.44
C PHE A 40 -47.68 24.07 8.83
N ASN A 41 -48.92 23.57 8.96
CA ASN A 41 -49.46 23.11 10.23
C ASN A 41 -48.69 21.89 10.78
N GLN A 42 -48.40 20.91 9.93
CA GLN A 42 -47.58 19.76 10.30
C GLN A 42 -46.16 20.17 10.74
N SER A 43 -45.58 21.13 10.03
CA SER A 43 -44.26 21.69 10.36
C SER A 43 -44.25 22.33 11.74
N ILE A 44 -45.27 23.11 12.08
CA ILE A 44 -45.39 23.77 13.39
C ILE A 44 -45.44 22.74 14.51
N GLU A 45 -46.22 21.67 14.35
CA GLU A 45 -46.35 20.62 15.37
C GLU A 45 -44.99 19.97 15.68
N VAL A 46 -44.23 19.62 14.64
CA VAL A 46 -42.89 19.03 14.77
C VAL A 46 -41.91 20.02 15.39
N LEU A 47 -41.94 21.28 14.96
CA LEU A 47 -41.06 22.33 15.51
C LEU A 47 -41.36 22.62 16.98
N GLN A 48 -42.62 22.64 17.39
CA GLN A 48 -43.04 22.81 18.78
C GLN A 48 -42.57 21.64 19.65
N ALA A 49 -42.74 20.40 19.19
CA ALA A 49 -42.26 19.22 19.89
C ALA A 49 -40.73 19.24 20.06
N ARG A 50 -39.99 19.65 19.01
CA ARG A 50 -38.54 19.78 19.08
C ARG A 50 -38.09 20.89 20.02
N LEU A 51 -38.76 22.05 19.97
CA LEU A 51 -38.49 23.18 20.88
C LEU A 51 -38.69 22.77 22.33
N LYS A 52 -39.79 22.08 22.64
CA LYS A 52 -40.05 21.58 23.98
C LYS A 52 -38.96 20.64 24.46
N TYR A 53 -38.54 19.69 23.62
CA TYR A 53 -37.42 18.79 23.92
C TYR A 53 -36.11 19.55 24.18
N ASP A 54 -35.78 20.54 23.35
CA ASP A 54 -34.56 21.34 23.51
C ASP A 54 -34.63 22.19 24.81
N ILE A 55 -35.80 22.71 25.19
CA ILE A 55 -36.03 23.40 26.48
C ILE A 55 -35.84 22.44 27.65
N ASP A 56 -36.49 21.27 27.64
CA ASP A 56 -36.38 20.26 28.69
C ASP A 56 -34.91 19.83 28.91
N LEU A 57 -34.17 19.63 27.80
CA LEU A 57 -32.75 19.30 27.84
C LEU A 57 -31.90 20.43 28.43
N LEU A 58 -32.19 21.69 28.09
CA LEU A 58 -31.50 22.85 28.65
C LEU A 58 -31.80 23.00 30.15
N GLU A 59 -33.04 22.80 30.58
CA GLU A 59 -33.40 22.79 32.00
C GLU A 59 -32.66 21.71 32.78
N GLU A 60 -32.53 20.51 32.22
CA GLU A 60 -31.77 19.42 32.84
C GLU A 60 -30.28 19.78 33.00
N ARG A 61 -29.69 20.43 31.99
CA ARG A 61 -28.31 20.92 32.04
C ARG A 61 -28.13 22.01 33.09
N LEU A 62 -29.05 22.98 33.14
CA LEU A 62 -29.04 24.07 34.12
C LEU A 62 -29.22 23.57 35.56
N LYS A 63 -29.95 22.46 35.76
CA LYS A 63 -30.05 21.78 37.07
C LYS A 63 -28.72 21.15 37.49
N LYS A 64 -27.94 20.61 36.55
CA LYS A 64 -26.64 19.98 36.82
C LYS A 64 -25.52 21.01 37.01
N ASP A 65 -25.55 22.11 36.26
CA ASP A 65 -24.59 23.21 36.36
C ASP A 65 -25.30 24.54 36.07
N LYS A 66 -25.38 25.41 37.08
CA LYS A 66 -26.05 26.72 36.98
C LYS A 66 -25.34 27.67 36.01
N ASN A 67 -24.04 27.44 35.73
CA ASN A 67 -23.23 28.27 34.83
C ASN A 67 -23.11 27.66 33.42
N ALA A 68 -23.83 26.56 33.14
CA ALA A 68 -23.76 25.87 31.84
C ALA A 68 -24.17 26.74 30.64
N SER A 69 -24.98 27.79 30.86
CA SER A 69 -25.44 28.71 29.82
C SER A 69 -24.41 29.79 29.46
N GLU A 70 -23.56 30.23 30.40
CA GLU A 70 -22.56 31.28 30.14
C GLU A 70 -21.45 30.81 29.21
N LYS A 71 -21.09 29.52 29.25
CA LYS A 71 -20.06 28.93 28.38
C LYS A 71 -20.45 28.90 26.88
N TYR A 72 -21.75 29.04 26.57
CA TYR A 72 -22.26 29.05 25.19
C TYR A 72 -22.33 30.46 24.56
N TYR A 73 -22.33 31.52 25.38
CA TYR A 73 -22.53 32.90 24.90
C TYR A 73 -21.35 33.85 25.18
N LYS A 74 -20.47 33.56 26.15
CA LYS A 74 -19.23 34.33 26.37
C LYS A 74 -18.05 33.64 25.68
N SER A 75 -17.82 34.01 24.43
CA SER A 75 -16.48 33.99 23.83
C SER A 75 -16.15 35.42 23.42
N ASN A 76 -15.55 36.14 24.36
CA ASN A 76 -14.87 37.43 24.33
C ASN A 76 -14.97 38.21 23.01
N ASP A 77 -15.82 39.24 22.99
CA ASP A 77 -15.68 40.36 22.05
C ASP A 77 -15.01 41.59 22.68
N ASP A 78 -14.81 41.66 24.00
CA ASP A 78 -14.08 42.78 24.60
C ASP A 78 -13.32 42.30 25.85
N ASP A 79 -11.99 42.49 25.81
CA ASP A 79 -11.08 42.84 26.90
C ASP A 79 -9.72 42.13 26.76
N ASP A 80 -8.75 42.94 26.36
CA ASP A 80 -7.32 42.75 26.53
C ASP A 80 -7.01 42.27 27.95
N ASP A 81 -6.49 41.06 28.12
CA ASP A 81 -5.49 40.75 29.13
C ASP A 81 -4.96 39.32 28.93
N ASP A 82 -3.64 39.21 28.97
CA ASP A 82 -2.86 37.98 28.93
C ASP A 82 -3.36 36.97 29.98
N ASP A 83 -3.91 35.82 29.56
CA ASP A 83 -3.52 34.52 30.13
C ASP A 83 -4.23 33.30 29.50
N LYS A 84 -3.39 32.36 29.04
CA LYS A 84 -3.62 30.91 28.90
C LYS A 84 -4.76 30.43 27.99
N ILE A 85 -4.45 30.43 26.69
CA ILE A 85 -5.12 29.59 25.70
C ILE A 85 -4.76 28.12 25.95
N ASN A 86 -5.80 27.29 26.15
CA ASN A 86 -5.71 25.84 26.08
C ASN A 86 -5.43 25.43 24.61
N PRO A 87 -4.48 24.53 24.31
CA PRO A 87 -4.04 24.28 22.93
C PRO A 87 -4.96 23.42 22.06
N ASP A 88 -6.18 23.07 22.51
CA ASP A 88 -6.95 21.96 21.91
C ASP A 88 -8.12 22.37 20.99
N ASP A 89 -8.35 23.67 20.75
CA ASP A 89 -9.44 24.14 19.86
C ASP A 89 -8.89 24.73 18.54
N ASP A 90 -8.33 23.86 17.70
CA ASP A 90 -7.90 24.17 16.32
C ASP A 90 -9.11 24.37 15.37
N TYR A 91 -9.83 25.48 15.49
CA TYR A 91 -10.72 25.93 14.41
C TYR A 91 -10.61 27.44 14.14
N TYR A 92 -9.55 27.80 13.43
CA TYR A 92 -9.41 29.11 12.78
C TYR A 92 -10.43 29.23 11.63
N ASP A 93 -11.61 29.78 11.90
CA ASP A 93 -12.43 30.37 10.82
C ASP A 93 -12.04 31.85 10.70
N GLU A 94 -11.12 32.14 9.77
CA GLU A 94 -10.91 33.48 9.24
C GLU A 94 -12.24 34.02 8.69
N LYS A 95 -12.90 34.91 9.44
CA LYS A 95 -14.13 35.65 9.07
C LYS A 95 -15.31 34.75 8.63
N PRO A 96 -16.16 34.27 9.57
CA PRO A 96 -17.34 33.50 9.20
C PRO A 96 -18.28 34.30 8.27
N SER A 97 -18.79 33.66 7.23
CA SER A 97 -19.73 34.29 6.29
C SER A 97 -20.97 34.78 7.03
N LYS A 98 -21.40 36.01 6.77
CA LYS A 98 -22.66 36.56 7.31
C LYS A 98 -23.90 36.11 6.53
N CYS A 99 -23.73 35.32 5.47
CA CYS A 99 -24.81 34.92 4.57
C CYS A 99 -25.77 33.93 5.22
N LYS A 100 -27.07 34.15 5.03
CA LYS A 100 -28.16 33.24 5.41
C LYS A 100 -28.68 32.57 4.15
N PHE A 101 -28.96 31.28 4.23
CA PHE A 101 -29.29 30.47 3.05
C PHE A 101 -30.60 29.73 3.23
N ASN A 102 -31.53 29.93 2.30
CA ASN A 102 -32.68 29.07 2.08
C ASN A 102 -32.28 27.96 1.11
N ILE A 103 -32.42 26.70 1.53
CA ILE A 103 -32.00 25.53 0.75
C ILE A 103 -33.24 24.67 0.52
N PHE A 104 -33.61 24.53 -0.75
CA PHE A 104 -34.68 23.65 -1.20
C PHE A 104 -34.05 22.47 -1.90
N PHE A 105 -34.41 21.26 -1.49
CA PHE A 105 -33.95 20.03 -2.12
C PHE A 105 -35.14 19.10 -2.33
N LYS A 106 -35.23 18.48 -3.51
CA LYS A 106 -36.29 17.52 -3.80
C LYS A 106 -35.70 16.28 -4.45
N LEU A 107 -35.93 15.14 -3.83
CA LEU A 107 -35.60 13.84 -4.41
C LEU A 107 -36.55 13.54 -5.57
N LYS A 108 -35.99 12.99 -6.65
CA LYS A 108 -36.79 12.39 -7.71
C LYS A 108 -37.45 11.11 -7.19
N PRO A 109 -38.69 10.80 -7.63
CA PRO A 109 -39.30 9.53 -7.33
C PRO A 109 -38.45 8.38 -7.89
N ALA A 110 -38.49 7.23 -7.24
CA ALA A 110 -37.93 6.00 -7.80
C ALA A 110 -38.60 5.64 -9.12
N ASP A 111 -37.93 4.86 -9.96
CA ASP A 111 -38.43 4.45 -11.27
C ASP A 111 -39.86 3.91 -11.19
N LEU A 112 -40.67 4.20 -12.21
CA LEU A 112 -42.07 3.80 -12.27
C LEU A 112 -42.18 2.27 -12.29
N VAL A 113 -42.54 1.70 -11.15
CA VAL A 113 -42.93 0.30 -11.00
C VAL A 113 -44.43 0.20 -11.25
N ASP A 114 -44.86 -0.80 -12.01
CA ASP A 114 -46.29 -1.08 -12.23
C ASP A 114 -47.03 -1.17 -10.88
N GLU A 115 -48.25 -0.65 -10.78
CA GLU A 115 -49.05 -0.60 -9.54
C GLU A 115 -49.15 -1.96 -8.82
N LYS A 116 -49.14 -3.06 -9.59
CA LYS A 116 -49.19 -4.44 -9.07
C LYS A 116 -47.93 -4.85 -8.31
N ASP A 117 -46.79 -4.28 -8.65
CA ASP A 117 -45.48 -4.60 -8.08
C ASP A 117 -45.01 -3.54 -7.08
N LEU A 118 -45.73 -2.41 -6.93
CA LEU A 118 -45.37 -1.30 -6.06
C LEU A 118 -45.25 -1.73 -4.58
N LEU A 119 -46.21 -2.50 -4.07
CA LEU A 119 -46.20 -3.03 -2.70
C LEU A 119 -45.01 -3.96 -2.44
N LYS A 120 -44.65 -4.76 -3.45
CA LYS A 120 -43.51 -5.67 -3.36
C LYS A 120 -42.20 -4.87 -3.38
N TYR A 121 -42.11 -3.89 -4.27
CA TYR A 121 -40.95 -3.01 -4.40
C TYR A 121 -40.70 -2.20 -3.12
N GLU A 122 -41.75 -1.65 -2.51
CA GLU A 122 -41.66 -0.92 -1.23
C GLU A 122 -41.12 -1.83 -0.12
N LYS A 123 -41.63 -3.07 -0.04
CA LYS A 123 -41.16 -4.05 0.95
C LYS A 123 -39.68 -4.41 0.73
N ASP A 124 -39.29 -4.67 -0.50
CA ASP A 124 -37.91 -5.02 -0.87
C ASP A 124 -36.96 -3.83 -0.59
N LEU A 125 -37.41 -2.60 -0.80
CA LEU A 125 -36.66 -1.37 -0.50
C LEU A 125 -36.51 -1.16 1.01
N LEU A 126 -37.57 -1.39 1.80
CA LEU A 126 -37.52 -1.30 3.26
C LEU A 126 -36.59 -2.35 3.86
N GLU A 127 -36.59 -3.58 3.32
CA GLU A 127 -35.64 -4.61 3.71
C GLU A 127 -34.20 -4.20 3.41
N TYR A 128 -33.96 -3.63 2.22
CA TYR A 128 -32.66 -3.09 1.83
C TYR A 128 -32.19 -1.95 2.76
N GLU A 129 -33.07 -1.00 3.09
CA GLU A 129 -32.81 0.11 4.00
C GLU A 129 -32.48 -0.38 5.42
N ASN A 130 -33.22 -1.36 5.92
CA ASN A 130 -32.99 -1.95 7.23
C ASN A 130 -31.66 -2.71 7.29
N GLU A 131 -31.32 -3.48 6.27
CA GLU A 131 -30.03 -4.18 6.18
C GLU A 131 -28.84 -3.22 6.05
N LEU A 132 -29.01 -2.06 5.44
CA LEU A 132 -27.96 -1.03 5.40
C LEU A 132 -27.73 -0.37 6.76
N LYS A 133 -28.79 -0.12 7.53
CA LYS A 133 -28.68 0.45 8.88
C LYS A 133 -28.16 -0.56 9.89
N ASN A 134 -28.65 -1.79 9.81
CA ASN A 134 -28.34 -2.90 10.72
C ASN A 134 -27.92 -4.13 9.91
N PRO A 135 -26.63 -4.27 9.56
CA PRO A 135 -26.16 -5.36 8.71
C PRO A 135 -26.30 -6.73 9.41
N THR A 136 -27.17 -7.59 8.89
CA THR A 136 -27.36 -8.98 9.35
C THR A 136 -26.66 -10.00 8.44
N GLY A 137 -26.24 -9.59 7.24
CA GLY A 137 -25.59 -10.43 6.23
C GLY A 137 -26.56 -11.08 5.24
N VAL A 138 -27.86 -10.79 5.35
CA VAL A 138 -28.86 -11.21 4.35
C VAL A 138 -28.63 -10.44 3.06
N LYS A 139 -28.67 -11.13 1.91
CA LYS A 139 -28.62 -10.48 0.60
C LYS A 139 -30.01 -9.95 0.27
N PRO A 140 -30.22 -8.62 0.17
CA PRO A 140 -31.53 -8.08 -0.18
C PRO A 140 -31.98 -8.59 -1.54
N LEU A 141 -33.30 -8.84 -1.69
CA LEU A 141 -33.90 -9.24 -2.97
C LEU A 141 -33.75 -8.14 -4.04
N LEU A 142 -33.72 -6.88 -3.60
CA LEU A 142 -33.45 -5.72 -4.43
C LEU A 142 -31.97 -5.71 -4.87
N LYS A 143 -31.72 -6.03 -6.14
CA LYS A 143 -30.35 -6.10 -6.70
C LYS A 143 -29.71 -4.73 -6.89
N THR A 144 -30.50 -3.74 -7.28
CA THR A 144 -30.04 -2.38 -7.59
C THR A 144 -30.93 -1.38 -6.85
N PRO A 145 -30.39 -0.60 -5.90
CA PRO A 145 -31.17 0.45 -5.25
C PRO A 145 -31.52 1.54 -6.26
N PRO A 146 -32.63 2.28 -6.03
CA PRO A 146 -32.97 3.44 -6.84
C PRO A 146 -31.84 4.48 -6.77
N LYS A 147 -31.61 5.16 -7.89
CA LYS A 147 -30.63 6.25 -7.92
C LYS A 147 -31.12 7.40 -7.02
N LEU A 148 -30.21 7.93 -6.21
CA LEU A 148 -30.48 9.15 -5.46
C LEU A 148 -30.24 10.34 -6.39
N GLU A 149 -31.26 10.71 -7.13
CA GLU A 149 -31.25 11.92 -7.95
C GLU A 149 -32.11 12.99 -7.31
N GLY A 150 -31.65 14.24 -7.35
CA GLY A 150 -32.43 15.34 -6.83
C GLY A 150 -32.08 16.65 -7.49
N ASP A 151 -33.01 17.59 -7.39
CA ASP A 151 -32.79 18.97 -7.76
C ASP A 151 -32.67 19.80 -6.48
N SER A 152 -31.78 20.79 -6.49
CA SER A 152 -31.64 21.73 -5.38
C SER A 152 -31.47 23.17 -5.82
N ILE A 153 -31.99 24.05 -4.99
CA ILE A 153 -31.85 25.49 -5.11
C ILE A 153 -31.42 26.02 -3.75
N LEU A 154 -30.32 26.74 -3.74
CA LEU A 154 -29.76 27.40 -2.57
C LEU A 154 -29.73 28.89 -2.86
N TYR A 155 -30.42 29.68 -2.04
CA TYR A 155 -30.60 31.10 -2.23
C TYR A 155 -30.29 31.87 -0.95
N SER A 156 -29.60 32.99 -1.08
CA SER A 156 -29.27 33.91 0.02
C SER A 156 -29.75 35.30 -0.34
N GLU A 157 -30.74 35.79 0.41
CA GLU A 157 -31.26 37.15 0.26
C GLU A 157 -30.21 38.19 0.65
N ASN A 158 -29.53 37.98 1.79
CA ASN A 158 -28.61 38.97 2.33
C ASN A 158 -27.28 39.07 1.58
N CYS A 159 -26.92 38.03 0.82
CA CYS A 159 -25.73 38.02 -0.03
C CYS A 159 -26.05 38.05 -1.53
N ASN A 160 -27.33 38.15 -1.92
CA ASN A 160 -27.78 38.12 -3.32
C ASN A 160 -27.18 36.95 -4.14
N LEU A 161 -27.10 35.78 -3.52
CA LEU A 161 -26.50 34.60 -4.12
C LEU A 161 -27.59 33.58 -4.46
N LEU A 162 -27.62 33.09 -5.69
CA LEU A 162 -28.46 31.96 -6.10
C LEU A 162 -27.57 30.88 -6.71
N LEU A 163 -27.54 29.71 -6.09
CA LEU A 163 -26.89 28.52 -6.58
C LEU A 163 -27.95 27.47 -6.88
N LYS A 164 -27.91 26.89 -8.08
CA LYS A 164 -28.80 25.81 -8.49
C LYS A 164 -27.93 24.61 -8.86
N LEU A 165 -28.27 23.43 -8.34
CA LEU A 165 -27.64 22.20 -8.81
C LEU A 165 -28.07 21.90 -10.25
N ASN A 166 -27.15 21.32 -11.03
CA ASN A 166 -27.46 20.82 -12.35
C ASN A 166 -28.61 19.80 -12.26
N VAL A 167 -29.50 19.81 -13.25
CA VAL A 167 -30.66 18.93 -13.30
C VAL A 167 -30.21 17.48 -13.25
N GLY A 168 -30.75 16.70 -12.30
CA GLY A 168 -30.37 15.30 -12.11
C GLY A 168 -29.01 15.11 -11.44
N ALA A 169 -28.69 15.92 -10.44
CA ALA A 169 -27.52 15.67 -9.59
C ALA A 169 -27.66 14.29 -8.91
N GLU A 170 -26.70 13.42 -9.15
CA GLU A 170 -26.63 12.10 -8.53
C GLU A 170 -25.92 12.17 -7.16
N GLY A 171 -26.49 11.50 -6.16
CA GLY A 171 -25.94 11.33 -4.83
C GLY A 171 -25.58 9.88 -4.55
N LYS A 172 -24.60 9.67 -3.67
CA LYS A 172 -24.27 8.36 -3.12
C LYS A 172 -24.73 8.30 -1.67
N LYS A 173 -25.42 7.22 -1.31
CA LYS A 173 -25.86 6.97 0.07
C LYS A 173 -24.65 6.70 0.98
N ILE A 174 -24.59 7.36 2.12
CA ILE A 174 -23.43 7.27 3.03
C ILE A 174 -23.23 5.86 3.59
N GLU A 175 -24.32 5.13 3.86
CA GLU A 175 -24.29 3.75 4.34
C GLU A 175 -23.66 2.80 3.31
N ASN A 176 -23.88 3.02 2.01
CA ASN A 176 -23.25 2.25 0.95
C ASN A 176 -21.75 2.51 0.85
N ILE A 177 -21.36 3.77 1.03
CA ILE A 177 -19.95 4.18 1.10
C ILE A 177 -19.26 3.50 2.29
N ILE A 178 -19.90 3.56 3.47
CA ILE A 178 -19.43 2.89 4.69
C ILE A 178 -19.28 1.38 4.50
N LYS A 179 -20.29 0.72 3.92
CA LYS A 179 -20.26 -0.72 3.66
C LYS A 179 -19.09 -1.11 2.74
N LYS A 180 -18.87 -0.36 1.66
CA LYS A 180 -17.73 -0.55 0.75
C LYS A 180 -16.39 -0.44 1.49
N TYR A 181 -16.26 0.55 2.37
CA TYR A 181 -15.07 0.75 3.19
C TYR A 181 -14.84 -0.36 4.20
N ILE A 182 -15.88 -0.88 4.85
CA ILE A 182 -15.78 -2.01 5.76
C ILE A 182 -15.24 -3.25 5.02
N TYR A 183 -15.78 -3.58 3.85
CA TYR A 183 -15.25 -4.72 3.08
C TYR A 183 -13.81 -4.50 2.61
N ALA A 184 -13.47 -3.28 2.18
CA ALA A 184 -12.12 -2.95 1.75
C ALA A 184 -11.09 -3.08 2.90
N THR A 185 -11.46 -2.66 4.12
CA THR A 185 -10.60 -2.78 5.32
C THR A 185 -10.46 -4.23 5.79
N VAL A 186 -11.56 -4.99 5.85
CA VAL A 186 -11.51 -6.42 6.16
C VAL A 186 -10.64 -7.17 5.14
N GLY A 187 -10.80 -6.88 3.85
CA GLY A 187 -9.93 -7.44 2.81
C GLY A 187 -8.47 -7.05 3.02
N SER A 188 -8.17 -5.79 3.39
CA SER A 188 -6.81 -5.36 3.75
C SER A 188 -6.21 -6.19 4.89
N MET A 189 -6.98 -6.48 5.95
CA MET A 189 -6.53 -7.35 7.05
C MET A 189 -6.21 -8.78 6.56
N ILE A 190 -7.06 -9.36 5.71
CA ILE A 190 -6.81 -10.68 5.12
C ILE A 190 -5.52 -10.66 4.29
N MET A 191 -5.33 -9.65 3.44
CA MET A 191 -4.14 -9.53 2.60
C MET A 191 -2.86 -9.36 3.43
N THR A 192 -2.95 -8.70 4.60
CA THR A 192 -1.81 -8.62 5.52
C THR A 192 -1.45 -9.96 6.14
N LEU A 193 -2.44 -10.77 6.54
CA LEU A 193 -2.19 -12.15 7.00
C LEU A 193 -1.53 -12.98 5.90
N THR A 194 -2.04 -12.91 4.67
CA THR A 194 -1.44 -13.60 3.52
C THR A 194 -0.01 -13.14 3.29
N THR A 195 0.28 -11.84 3.37
CA THR A 195 1.63 -11.29 3.20
C THR A 195 2.60 -11.77 4.30
N VAL A 196 2.14 -11.87 5.54
CA VAL A 196 2.94 -12.45 6.65
C VAL A 196 3.26 -13.92 6.39
N VAL A 197 2.27 -14.71 5.96
CA VAL A 197 2.50 -16.14 5.64
C VAL A 197 3.50 -16.29 4.50
N LEU A 198 3.35 -15.50 3.43
CA LEU A 198 4.26 -15.53 2.28
C LEU A 198 5.69 -15.11 2.66
N THR A 199 5.86 -14.05 3.45
CA THR A 199 7.20 -13.62 3.90
C THR A 199 7.86 -14.66 4.79
N LEU A 200 7.11 -15.31 5.68
CA LEU A 200 7.62 -16.43 6.49
C LEU A 200 8.02 -17.64 5.63
N GLN A 201 7.24 -17.99 4.61
CA GLN A 201 7.59 -19.05 3.68
C GLN A 201 8.88 -18.72 2.92
N GLN A 202 9.01 -17.48 2.46
CA GLN A 202 10.21 -17.01 1.77
C GLN A 202 11.43 -17.00 2.70
N TYR A 203 11.28 -16.56 3.94
CA TYR A 203 12.33 -16.60 4.97
C TYR A 203 12.84 -18.03 5.18
N LYS A 204 11.94 -19.02 5.26
CA LYS A 204 12.30 -20.44 5.37
C LYS A 204 13.01 -20.98 4.13
N TYR A 205 12.55 -20.59 2.94
CA TYR A 205 13.18 -20.98 1.68
C TYR A 205 14.60 -20.42 1.55
N THR A 206 14.83 -19.19 2.00
CA THR A 206 16.16 -18.57 2.07
C THR A 206 16.73 -18.70 3.48
N SER A 207 16.96 -19.93 3.95
CA SER A 207 17.56 -20.17 5.28
C SER A 207 19.08 -20.02 5.29
N SER A 208 19.75 -20.25 4.15
CA SER A 208 21.22 -20.20 4.03
C SER A 208 21.72 -18.86 3.48
N GLN A 209 22.82 -18.34 4.04
CA GLN A 209 23.51 -17.11 3.62
C GLN A 209 23.70 -16.96 2.08
N PRO A 210 24.14 -17.99 1.33
CA PRO A 210 24.29 -17.90 -0.13
C PRO A 210 22.97 -17.69 -0.89
N LEU A 211 21.85 -18.18 -0.36
CA LEU A 211 20.53 -17.94 -0.96
C LEU A 211 20.00 -16.54 -0.65
N LEU A 212 20.22 -16.01 0.56
CA LEU A 212 19.84 -14.63 0.90
C LEU A 212 20.57 -13.62 0.02
N SER A 213 21.86 -13.85 -0.27
CA SER A 213 22.66 -12.92 -1.07
C SER A 213 22.18 -12.78 -2.52
N LYS A 214 21.33 -13.70 -2.99
CA LYS A 214 20.67 -13.68 -4.31
C LYS A 214 19.38 -12.86 -4.35
N VAL A 215 18.80 -12.49 -3.21
CA VAL A 215 17.56 -11.69 -3.13
C VAL A 215 17.88 -10.20 -3.07
N SER A 216 17.20 -9.37 -3.86
CA SER A 216 17.43 -7.92 -3.93
C SER A 216 16.79 -7.21 -2.74
N TRP A 217 17.62 -6.58 -1.89
CA TRP A 217 17.10 -5.77 -0.78
C TRP A 217 16.29 -4.56 -1.27
N ILE A 218 16.62 -4.00 -2.44
CA ILE A 218 15.89 -2.88 -3.06
C ILE A 218 14.46 -3.31 -3.42
N SER A 219 14.32 -4.50 -4.03
CA SER A 219 13.01 -5.06 -4.39
C SER A 219 12.13 -5.25 -3.15
N GLN A 220 12.68 -5.87 -2.11
CA GLN A 220 11.98 -6.09 -0.84
C GLN A 220 11.57 -4.80 -0.16
N LEU A 221 12.44 -3.79 -0.21
CA LEU A 221 12.16 -2.49 0.34
C LEU A 221 11.03 -1.76 -0.43
N MET A 222 10.97 -1.87 -1.76
CA MET A 222 9.88 -1.27 -2.56
C MET A 222 8.52 -1.93 -2.24
N ILE A 223 8.49 -3.25 -2.06
CA ILE A 223 7.30 -3.98 -1.61
C ILE A 223 6.85 -3.45 -0.24
N SER A 224 7.79 -3.30 0.69
CA SER A 224 7.49 -2.82 2.03
C SER A 224 6.99 -1.37 2.05
N PHE A 225 7.45 -0.55 1.10
CA PHE A 225 6.94 0.81 0.93
C PHE A 225 5.48 0.86 0.46
N LEU A 226 5.06 -0.02 -0.46
CA LEU A 226 3.65 -0.15 -0.83
C LEU A 226 2.78 -0.55 0.37
N ASN A 227 3.31 -1.41 1.25
CA ASN A 227 2.65 -1.76 2.50
C ASN A 227 2.50 -0.58 3.45
N LEU A 228 3.51 0.30 3.53
CA LEU A 228 3.46 1.52 4.33
C LEU A 228 2.39 2.50 3.82
N ILE A 229 2.24 2.66 2.49
CA ILE A 229 1.17 3.48 1.91
C ILE A 229 -0.22 3.03 2.39
N VAL A 230 -0.46 1.72 2.46
CA VAL A 230 -1.72 1.18 2.99
C VAL A 230 -1.92 1.53 4.46
N ILE A 231 -0.86 1.49 5.28
CA ILE A 231 -0.94 1.90 6.68
C ILE A 231 -1.37 3.37 6.76
N THR A 232 -0.73 4.25 6.00
CA THR A 232 -1.03 5.68 6.08
C THR A 232 -2.42 6.02 5.57
N ILE A 233 -2.88 5.37 4.49
CA ILE A 233 -4.25 5.55 3.99
C ILE A 233 -5.28 5.09 5.04
N ASN A 234 -5.05 3.95 5.71
CA ASN A 234 -5.95 3.50 6.77
C ASN A 234 -5.95 4.48 7.95
N ILE A 235 -4.81 5.04 8.35
CA ILE A 235 -4.77 6.06 9.41
C ILE A 235 -5.54 7.32 8.99
N LEU A 236 -5.31 7.83 7.78
CA LEU A 236 -6.00 9.00 7.24
C LEU A 236 -7.52 8.78 7.16
N MET A 237 -7.94 7.56 6.79
CA MET A 237 -9.36 7.23 6.73
C MET A 237 -9.97 7.05 8.12
N GLY A 238 -9.17 6.55 9.07
CA GLY A 238 -9.56 6.42 10.47
C GLY A 238 -9.78 7.78 11.16
N THR A 239 -9.08 8.83 10.75
CA THR A 239 -9.23 10.18 11.30
C THR A 239 -10.29 11.03 10.61
N SER A 240 -10.56 10.79 9.32
CA SER A 240 -11.47 11.63 8.51
C SER A 240 -12.95 11.26 8.59
N ILE A 241 -13.30 10.01 8.89
CA ILE A 241 -14.70 9.59 8.99
C ILE A 241 -15.18 9.83 10.43
N ASN A 242 -16.04 10.83 10.64
CA ASN A 242 -16.78 11.14 11.88
C ASN A 242 -17.15 9.89 12.72
N GLY A 243 -16.25 9.40 13.57
CA GLY A 243 -16.42 8.37 14.61
C GLY A 243 -16.83 6.95 14.20
N TYR A 244 -17.72 6.77 13.22
CA TYR A 244 -18.49 5.53 13.07
C TYR A 244 -17.69 4.30 12.63
N ASN A 245 -16.49 4.45 12.07
CA ASN A 245 -15.63 3.33 11.65
C ASN A 245 -14.13 3.51 11.93
N SER A 246 -13.74 4.53 12.71
CA SER A 246 -12.33 4.84 12.98
C SER A 246 -11.57 3.63 13.56
N ILE A 247 -12.25 2.82 14.39
CA ILE A 247 -11.67 1.65 15.04
C ILE A 247 -11.22 0.58 14.03
N LEU A 248 -12.01 0.25 13.01
CA LEU A 248 -11.66 -0.78 12.01
C LEU A 248 -10.44 -0.37 11.17
N PHE A 249 -10.36 0.90 10.82
CA PHE A 249 -9.21 1.44 10.08
C PHE A 249 -7.94 1.45 10.93
N ILE A 250 -8.04 1.94 12.17
CA ILE A 250 -6.90 2.00 13.10
C ILE A 250 -6.41 0.59 13.46
N THR A 251 -7.33 -0.37 13.64
CA THR A 251 -6.96 -1.77 13.89
C THR A 251 -6.29 -2.40 12.67
N SER A 252 -6.79 -2.17 11.45
CA SER A 252 -6.10 -2.63 10.23
C SER A 252 -4.71 -2.02 10.08
N ALA A 253 -4.56 -0.73 10.37
CA ALA A 253 -3.28 -0.03 10.31
C ALA A 253 -2.30 -0.59 11.35
N SER A 254 -2.76 -0.78 12.58
CA SER A 254 -1.99 -1.37 13.68
C SER A 254 -1.51 -2.77 13.34
N PHE A 255 -2.41 -3.63 12.84
CA PHE A 255 -2.07 -5.00 12.45
C PHE A 255 -1.01 -5.04 11.35
N LYS A 256 -1.14 -4.20 10.32
CA LYS A 256 -0.14 -4.08 9.24
C LYS A 256 1.18 -3.49 9.74
N GLY A 257 1.15 -2.54 10.67
CA GLY A 257 2.34 -1.98 11.30
C GLY A 257 3.12 -3.00 12.13
N ILE A 258 2.43 -3.83 12.92
CA ILE A 258 3.04 -4.96 13.64
C ILE A 258 3.67 -5.94 12.66
N ALA A 259 2.94 -6.33 11.60
CA ALA A 259 3.46 -7.22 10.57
C ALA A 259 4.74 -6.69 9.91
N PHE A 260 4.78 -5.39 9.61
CA PHE A 260 5.95 -4.71 9.05
C PHE A 260 7.16 -4.76 9.99
N ILE A 261 6.98 -4.43 11.28
CA ILE A 261 8.08 -4.38 12.25
C ILE A 261 8.68 -5.76 12.50
N PHE A 262 7.83 -6.78 12.69
CA PHE A 262 8.29 -8.11 13.13
C PHE A 262 8.72 -9.03 11.99
N PHE A 263 8.12 -8.92 10.80
CA PHE A 263 8.39 -9.85 9.70
C PHE A 263 9.14 -9.17 8.55
N GLU A 264 8.58 -8.12 7.96
CA GLU A 264 9.16 -7.49 6.76
C GLU A 264 10.51 -6.86 7.03
N LYS A 265 10.60 -6.00 8.06
CA LYS A 265 11.85 -5.33 8.43
C LYS A 265 12.96 -6.32 8.75
N ASN A 266 12.64 -7.37 9.51
CA ASN A 266 13.61 -8.37 9.92
C ASN A 266 14.10 -9.18 8.72
N TYR A 267 13.23 -9.50 7.76
CA TYR A 267 13.65 -10.16 6.52
C TYR A 267 14.54 -9.26 5.66
N ILE A 268 14.17 -7.99 5.47
CA ILE A 268 14.98 -7.03 4.69
C ILE A 268 16.37 -6.86 5.31
N SER A 269 16.45 -6.73 6.63
CA SER A 269 17.73 -6.64 7.35
C SER A 269 18.60 -7.88 7.12
N ALA A 270 18.02 -9.08 7.18
CA ALA A 270 18.75 -10.32 6.91
C ALA A 270 19.29 -10.38 5.47
N VAL A 271 18.49 -9.98 4.47
CA VAL A 271 18.91 -9.94 3.07
C VAL A 271 20.00 -8.90 2.84
N MET A 272 19.87 -7.71 3.44
CA MET A 272 20.85 -6.65 3.34
C MET A 272 22.19 -7.09 3.93
N ASN A 273 22.19 -7.65 5.14
CA ASN A 273 23.39 -8.17 5.79
C ASN A 273 24.08 -9.29 4.99
N ALA A 274 23.34 -10.10 4.24
CA ALA A 274 23.90 -11.14 3.38
C ALA A 274 24.52 -10.60 2.07
N GLN A 275 24.19 -9.37 1.67
CA GLN A 275 24.73 -8.74 0.45
C GLN A 275 25.87 -7.78 0.73
N THR A 276 25.79 -7.00 1.80
CA THR A 276 26.89 -6.15 2.25
C THR A 276 27.75 -6.90 3.26
N ASN A 277 28.77 -7.62 2.76
CA ASN A 277 29.91 -8.11 3.56
C ASN A 277 30.78 -6.97 4.14
N LEU A 278 30.34 -5.71 4.04
CA LEU A 278 31.09 -4.51 4.42
C LEU A 278 30.51 -3.89 5.69
N ILE A 279 31.23 -4.13 6.78
CA ILE A 279 31.38 -3.28 7.97
C ILE A 279 30.19 -3.30 8.95
N ASN A 280 30.39 -4.10 9.99
CA ASN A 280 29.53 -4.41 11.14
C ASN A 280 28.92 -3.23 11.95
N ASN A 281 29.11 -1.96 11.58
CA ASN A 281 28.65 -0.83 12.41
C ASN A 281 27.69 0.16 11.69
N GLY A 282 27.41 0.00 10.39
CA GLY A 282 26.64 0.98 9.59
C GLY A 282 25.27 0.52 9.05
N ASN A 283 24.90 -0.76 9.18
CA ASN A 283 23.69 -1.28 8.51
C ASN A 283 22.38 -0.81 9.15
N ASN A 284 22.32 -0.66 10.47
CA ASN A 284 21.11 -0.19 11.14
C ASN A 284 20.80 1.27 10.80
N SER A 285 21.82 2.13 10.71
CA SER A 285 21.64 3.54 10.33
C SER A 285 21.21 3.68 8.88
N ILE A 286 21.80 2.94 7.94
CA ILE A 286 21.38 2.96 6.53
C ILE A 286 19.93 2.48 6.38
N LEU A 287 19.56 1.38 7.04
CA LEU A 287 18.20 0.85 7.00
C LEU A 287 17.18 1.86 7.57
N ILE A 288 17.51 2.51 8.69
CA ILE A 288 16.68 3.55 9.31
C ILE A 288 16.56 4.78 8.39
N ILE A 289 17.66 5.21 7.77
CA ILE A 289 17.68 6.34 6.82
C ILE A 289 16.81 6.01 5.60
N CYS A 290 16.91 4.79 5.06
CA CYS A 290 16.03 4.34 3.99
C CYS A 290 14.56 4.41 4.43
N TYR A 291 14.18 3.82 5.57
CA TYR A 291 12.80 3.88 6.04
C TYR A 291 12.30 5.32 6.27
N TRP A 292 13.16 6.23 6.75
CA TRP A 292 12.84 7.65 6.89
C TRP A 292 12.62 8.33 5.54
N LEU A 293 13.51 8.12 4.57
CA LEU A 293 13.39 8.65 3.22
C LEU A 293 12.13 8.12 2.53
N PHE A 294 11.83 6.84 2.69
CA PHE A 294 10.61 6.24 2.16
C PHE A 294 9.37 6.80 2.85
N SER A 295 9.33 6.90 4.18
CA SER A 295 8.23 7.55 4.91
C SER A 295 7.98 8.98 4.42
N PHE A 296 9.04 9.75 4.19
CA PHE A 296 8.96 11.11 3.64
C PHE A 296 8.40 11.12 2.20
N ILE A 297 8.83 10.19 1.33
CA ILE A 297 8.26 10.02 -0.02
C ILE A 297 6.78 9.60 0.05
N GLY A 298 6.40 8.77 1.03
CA GLY A 298 5.01 8.37 1.28
C GLY A 298 4.13 9.56 1.68
N GLN A 299 4.68 10.47 2.49
CA GLN A 299 4.00 11.72 2.85
C GLN A 299 3.87 12.66 1.64
N ILE A 300 4.88 12.75 0.78
CA ILE A 300 4.79 13.50 -0.49
C ILE A 300 3.75 12.88 -1.43
N PHE A 301 3.68 11.54 -1.49
CA PHE A 301 2.68 10.82 -2.27
C PHE A 301 1.25 11.12 -1.78
N ILE A 302 1.04 11.20 -0.47
CA ILE A 302 -0.25 11.57 0.11
C ILE A 302 -0.57 13.04 -0.12
N LEU A 303 0.40 13.93 0.05
CA LEU A 303 0.24 15.36 -0.26
C LEU A 303 -0.08 15.60 -1.73
N THR A 304 0.49 14.82 -2.66
CA THR A 304 0.18 14.92 -4.09
C THR A 304 -1.19 14.33 -4.44
N LEU A 305 -1.62 13.29 -3.74
CA LEU A 305 -2.98 12.73 -3.83
C LEU A 305 -4.02 13.77 -3.35
N LEU A 306 -3.77 14.41 -2.21
CA LEU A 306 -4.66 15.43 -1.63
C LEU A 306 -4.69 16.73 -2.47
N ASN A 307 -3.55 17.14 -3.05
CA ASN A 307 -3.46 18.36 -3.87
C ASN A 307 -3.93 18.19 -5.33
N GLY A 308 -4.49 17.04 -5.71
CA GLY A 308 -5.10 16.84 -7.04
C GLY A 308 -4.12 16.82 -8.23
N ARG A 309 -2.81 16.65 -7.99
CA ARG A 309 -1.79 16.58 -9.07
C ARG A 309 -1.71 15.17 -9.66
N LEU A 310 -2.73 14.81 -10.46
CA LEU A 310 -2.93 13.46 -11.01
C LEU A 310 -1.73 12.88 -11.79
N ILE A 311 -0.97 13.70 -12.51
CA ILE A 311 0.18 13.22 -13.32
C ILE A 311 1.32 12.72 -12.45
N ALA A 312 1.68 13.46 -11.39
CA ALA A 312 2.74 13.08 -10.48
C ALA A 312 2.39 11.78 -9.74
N PHE A 313 1.11 11.63 -9.35
CA PHE A 313 0.59 10.42 -8.75
C PHE A 313 0.82 9.18 -9.63
N TYR A 314 0.50 9.26 -10.93
CA TYR A 314 0.68 8.12 -11.85
C TYR A 314 2.15 7.73 -12.03
N ILE A 315 3.05 8.72 -12.14
CA ILE A 315 4.48 8.48 -12.27
C ILE A 315 5.03 7.78 -11.02
N VAL A 316 4.68 8.29 -9.83
CA VAL A 316 5.11 7.68 -8.56
C VAL A 316 4.60 6.25 -8.47
N MET A 317 3.31 6.02 -8.74
CA MET A 317 2.74 4.66 -8.72
C MET A 317 3.45 3.72 -9.70
N PHE A 318 3.76 4.16 -10.92
CA PHE A 318 4.50 3.33 -11.87
C PHE A 318 5.89 2.93 -11.36
N ILE A 319 6.62 3.86 -10.75
CA ILE A 319 7.93 3.58 -10.14
C ILE A 319 7.78 2.56 -9.01
N LEU A 320 6.82 2.74 -8.11
CA LEU A 320 6.62 1.84 -6.97
C LEU A 320 6.21 0.43 -7.40
N TYR A 321 5.39 0.31 -8.45
CA TYR A 321 4.99 -0.98 -9.02
C TYR A 321 6.08 -1.65 -9.88
N SER A 322 7.25 -1.02 -10.02
CA SER A 322 8.45 -1.63 -10.63
C SER A 322 9.26 -2.45 -9.62
N TYR A 323 8.66 -2.91 -8.52
CA TYR A 323 9.35 -3.55 -7.40
C TYR A 323 10.06 -4.86 -7.75
N TRP A 324 9.71 -5.55 -8.84
CA TRP A 324 10.45 -6.75 -9.29
C TRP A 324 11.63 -6.43 -10.22
N VAL A 325 11.67 -5.25 -10.82
CA VAL A 325 12.75 -4.85 -11.75
C VAL A 325 14.14 -4.92 -11.08
N PRO A 326 14.34 -4.45 -9.84
CA PRO A 326 15.62 -4.63 -9.16
C PRO A 326 16.04 -6.09 -8.96
N GLN A 327 15.09 -7.02 -8.80
CA GLN A 327 15.39 -8.45 -8.71
C GLN A 327 15.81 -9.02 -10.07
N ILE A 328 15.11 -8.65 -11.14
CA ILE A 328 15.45 -9.06 -12.51
C ILE A 328 16.89 -8.66 -12.85
N ILE A 329 17.27 -7.41 -12.52
CA ILE A 329 18.62 -6.88 -12.75
C ILE A 329 19.65 -7.63 -11.90
N LEU A 330 19.34 -7.92 -10.63
CA LEU A 330 20.24 -8.66 -9.75
C LEU A 330 20.48 -10.09 -10.23
N ASN A 331 19.43 -10.76 -10.72
CA ASN A 331 19.52 -12.12 -11.25
C ASN A 331 20.49 -12.20 -12.43
N ILE A 332 20.43 -11.21 -13.32
CA ILE A 332 21.34 -11.08 -14.45
C ILE A 332 22.77 -10.85 -13.95
N LYS A 333 22.97 -9.89 -13.03
CA LYS A 333 24.31 -9.51 -12.55
C LYS A 333 25.02 -10.65 -11.80
N LYS A 334 24.29 -11.38 -10.95
CA LYS A 334 24.85 -12.45 -10.10
C LYS A 334 24.68 -13.86 -10.67
N ASN A 335 24.16 -13.97 -11.90
CA ASN A 335 23.74 -15.25 -12.49
C ASN A 335 22.92 -16.11 -11.52
N ALA A 336 22.01 -15.47 -10.78
CA ALA A 336 21.33 -16.10 -9.66
C ALA A 336 20.19 -17.00 -10.14
N GLU A 337 20.35 -18.30 -9.96
CA GLU A 337 19.28 -19.27 -10.20
C GLU A 337 18.35 -19.39 -8.99
N LYS A 338 17.03 -19.35 -9.26
CA LYS A 338 15.93 -19.61 -8.31
C LYS A 338 16.05 -18.86 -6.96
N PRO A 339 16.22 -17.52 -6.98
CA PRO A 339 16.39 -16.71 -5.77
C PRO A 339 15.12 -16.63 -4.90
N LEU A 340 13.94 -16.77 -5.51
CA LEU A 340 12.64 -16.60 -4.88
C LEU A 340 11.84 -17.88 -5.00
N SER A 341 11.05 -18.20 -3.97
CA SER A 341 10.06 -19.26 -4.07
C SER A 341 8.91 -18.84 -4.99
N ASN A 342 8.41 -19.76 -5.82
CA ASN A 342 7.33 -19.48 -6.77
C ASN A 342 6.04 -19.03 -6.05
N LEU A 343 5.72 -19.64 -4.90
CA LEU A 343 4.58 -19.25 -4.08
C LEU A 343 4.70 -17.80 -3.60
N TYR A 344 5.89 -17.39 -3.16
CA TYR A 344 6.15 -16.01 -2.76
C TYR A 344 6.03 -15.05 -3.94
N LEU A 345 6.65 -15.35 -5.09
CA LEU A 345 6.61 -14.51 -6.29
C LEU A 345 5.17 -14.23 -6.75
N TYR A 346 4.36 -15.28 -6.93
CA TYR A 346 2.96 -15.13 -7.38
C TYR A 346 2.08 -14.53 -6.29
N GLY A 347 2.20 -15.04 -5.06
CA GLY A 347 1.37 -14.61 -3.93
C GLY A 347 1.56 -13.13 -3.61
N THR A 348 2.82 -12.66 -3.52
CA THR A 348 3.09 -11.25 -3.22
C THR A 348 2.66 -10.34 -4.36
N SER A 349 2.83 -10.75 -5.62
CA SER A 349 2.35 -9.94 -6.75
C SER A 349 0.82 -9.74 -6.71
N ILE A 350 0.07 -10.79 -6.37
CA ILE A 350 -1.39 -10.71 -6.18
C ILE A 350 -1.72 -9.83 -4.97
N THR A 351 -1.02 -9.99 -3.85
CA THR A 351 -1.30 -9.18 -2.65
C THR A 351 -1.01 -7.70 -2.83
N GLN A 352 0.02 -7.36 -3.58
CA GLN A 352 0.33 -5.97 -3.88
C GLN A 352 -0.67 -5.34 -4.87
N LEU A 353 -1.18 -6.10 -5.86
CA LEU A 353 -2.23 -5.59 -6.76
C LEU A 353 -3.54 -5.24 -6.04
N TYR A 354 -3.86 -5.92 -4.94
CA TYR A 354 -5.02 -5.56 -4.10
C TYR A 354 -4.96 -4.11 -3.60
N ILE A 355 -3.78 -3.54 -3.42
CA ILE A 355 -3.63 -2.15 -2.95
C ILE A 355 -4.26 -1.16 -3.93
N LEU A 356 -4.16 -1.39 -5.24
CA LEU A 356 -4.82 -0.52 -6.23
C LEU A 356 -6.33 -0.64 -6.15
N ILE A 357 -6.85 -1.85 -5.94
CA ILE A 357 -8.28 -2.11 -5.77
C ILE A 357 -8.77 -1.43 -4.48
N PHE A 358 -7.97 -1.48 -3.40
CA PHE A 358 -8.24 -0.80 -2.14
C PHE A 358 -8.32 0.72 -2.32
N ILE A 359 -7.34 1.33 -3.01
CA ILE A 359 -7.33 2.77 -3.31
C ILE A 359 -8.52 3.16 -4.20
N TYR A 360 -8.82 2.38 -5.24
CA TYR A 360 -9.99 2.60 -6.10
C TYR A 360 -11.31 2.52 -5.32
N ASN A 361 -11.37 1.65 -4.30
CA ASN A 361 -12.56 1.51 -3.49
C ASN A 361 -12.78 2.65 -2.48
N LEU A 362 -11.77 3.47 -2.20
CA LEU A 362 -11.81 4.61 -1.25
C LEU A 362 -12.52 5.86 -1.78
N ASP A 363 -13.51 5.66 -2.65
CA ASP A 363 -14.27 6.63 -3.44
C ASP A 363 -15.11 7.63 -2.60
N SER A 364 -14.46 8.48 -1.80
CA SER A 364 -15.01 9.70 -1.22
C SER A 364 -14.38 10.90 -1.91
N ASN A 365 -15.22 11.81 -2.42
CA ASN A 365 -15.10 13.28 -2.61
C ASN A 365 -13.73 14.01 -2.79
N ILE A 366 -12.59 13.33 -2.89
CA ILE A 366 -11.24 13.91 -3.02
C ILE A 366 -10.90 14.02 -4.51
N ASN A 367 -11.79 14.51 -5.38
CA ASN A 367 -11.49 14.60 -6.84
C ASN A 367 -10.94 13.28 -7.48
N ILE A 368 -11.10 12.11 -6.82
CA ILE A 368 -10.69 10.79 -7.32
C ILE A 368 -11.72 10.25 -8.33
N ASP A 369 -12.82 10.99 -8.57
CA ASP A 369 -13.82 10.71 -9.61
C ASP A 369 -13.23 10.62 -11.04
N LYS A 370 -11.94 10.96 -11.22
CA LYS A 370 -11.18 10.74 -12.47
C LYS A 370 -10.08 9.68 -12.36
N PHE A 371 -10.16 8.73 -11.42
CA PHE A 371 -9.20 7.62 -11.42
C PHE A 371 -9.41 6.78 -12.68
N ASN A 372 -8.50 6.92 -13.64
CA ASN A 372 -8.63 6.27 -14.93
C ASN A 372 -8.49 4.76 -14.76
N ILE A 373 -9.60 4.01 -14.94
CA ILE A 373 -9.62 2.55 -14.91
C ILE A 373 -8.57 1.95 -15.88
N LYS A 374 -8.25 2.63 -16.98
CA LYS A 374 -7.19 2.21 -17.90
C LYS A 374 -5.81 2.13 -17.21
N PHE A 375 -5.52 3.04 -16.27
CA PHE A 375 -4.27 3.04 -15.52
C PHE A 375 -4.15 1.81 -14.62
N LEU A 376 -5.25 1.39 -13.98
CA LEU A 376 -5.29 0.15 -13.20
C LEU A 376 -4.89 -1.07 -14.06
N TYR A 377 -5.47 -1.18 -15.26
CA TYR A 377 -5.13 -2.26 -16.19
C TYR A 377 -3.68 -2.20 -16.66
N ILE A 378 -3.13 -1.01 -16.92
CA ILE A 378 -1.71 -0.84 -17.29
C ILE A 378 -0.79 -1.41 -16.20
N ILE A 379 -1.05 -1.09 -14.92
CA ILE A 379 -0.22 -1.60 -13.82
C ILE A 379 -0.37 -3.12 -13.64
N ILE A 380 -1.59 -3.66 -13.78
CA ILE A 380 -1.82 -5.11 -13.74
C ILE A 380 -1.01 -5.81 -14.85
N ILE A 381 -1.09 -5.33 -16.09
CA ILE A 381 -0.33 -5.92 -17.20
C ILE A 381 1.18 -5.78 -16.96
N TYR A 382 1.63 -4.63 -16.46
CA TYR A 382 3.04 -4.38 -16.19
C TYR A 382 3.61 -5.29 -15.09
N THR A 383 2.86 -5.52 -14.01
CA THR A 383 3.27 -6.46 -12.95
C THR A 383 3.28 -7.91 -13.44
N LEU A 384 2.27 -8.32 -14.23
CA LEU A 384 2.25 -9.63 -14.87
C LEU A 384 3.45 -9.84 -15.79
N LEU A 385 3.85 -8.82 -16.55
CA LEU A 385 5.04 -8.86 -17.39
C LEU A 385 6.33 -9.06 -16.56
N GLN A 386 6.47 -8.33 -15.45
CA GLN A 386 7.62 -8.49 -14.54
C GLN A 386 7.69 -9.92 -13.95
N VAL A 387 6.55 -10.45 -13.49
CA VAL A 387 6.45 -11.82 -12.95
C VAL A 387 6.77 -12.84 -14.04
N LEU A 388 6.25 -12.65 -15.26
CA LEU A 388 6.55 -13.52 -16.39
C LEU A 388 8.05 -13.56 -16.68
N ILE A 389 8.72 -12.41 -16.70
CA ILE A 389 10.17 -12.34 -16.90
C ILE A 389 10.92 -13.12 -15.80
N LEU A 390 10.57 -12.92 -14.52
CA LEU A 390 11.18 -13.67 -13.42
C LEU A 390 10.92 -15.18 -13.51
N SER A 391 9.72 -15.60 -13.90
CA SER A 391 9.39 -17.00 -14.11
C SER A 391 10.17 -17.61 -15.28
N LEU A 392 10.36 -16.86 -16.36
CA LEU A 392 11.20 -17.28 -17.48
C LEU A 392 12.68 -17.38 -17.07
N GLN A 393 13.19 -16.45 -16.24
CA GLN A 393 14.54 -16.54 -15.68
C GLN A 393 14.73 -17.81 -14.81
N ASN A 394 13.68 -18.27 -14.12
CA ASN A 394 13.73 -19.48 -13.31
C ASN A 394 13.73 -20.78 -14.15
N ILE A 395 13.20 -20.75 -15.37
CA ILE A 395 13.10 -21.91 -16.26
C ILE A 395 14.30 -21.98 -17.21
N TYR A 396 14.60 -20.89 -17.92
CA TYR A 396 15.63 -20.83 -18.96
C TYR A 396 16.98 -20.29 -18.46
N GLY A 397 17.05 -19.90 -17.19
CA GLY A 397 18.21 -19.26 -16.59
C GLY A 397 18.15 -17.72 -16.69
N PRO A 398 18.92 -17.02 -15.84
CA PRO A 398 18.81 -15.56 -15.68
C PRO A 398 19.25 -14.76 -16.92
N LEU A 399 20.02 -15.38 -17.82
CA LEU A 399 20.61 -14.76 -19.01
C LEU A 399 19.83 -15.02 -20.30
N PHE A 400 18.66 -15.67 -20.24
CA PHE A 400 17.93 -16.11 -21.44
C PHE A 400 17.58 -14.98 -22.43
N LEU A 401 17.50 -13.74 -21.95
CA LEU A 401 17.15 -12.54 -22.72
C LEU A 401 18.36 -11.79 -23.27
N ILE A 402 19.59 -12.18 -22.91
CA ILE A 402 20.82 -11.46 -23.26
C ILE A 402 21.58 -12.24 -24.34
N PRO A 403 21.85 -11.62 -25.52
CA PRO A 403 22.68 -12.23 -26.55
C PRO A 403 24.08 -12.58 -26.05
N ASN A 404 24.62 -13.72 -26.47
CA ASN A 404 25.94 -14.23 -26.05
C ASN A 404 27.11 -13.24 -26.21
N LYS A 405 27.00 -12.23 -27.08
CA LYS A 405 28.02 -11.21 -27.33
C LYS A 405 28.12 -10.13 -26.25
N LEU A 406 27.10 -9.97 -25.40
CA LEU A 406 27.04 -8.95 -24.34
C LEU A 406 27.34 -9.54 -22.95
N LEU A 407 27.62 -10.84 -22.89
CA LEU A 407 28.00 -11.52 -21.66
C LEU A 407 29.47 -11.19 -21.34
N PRO A 408 29.81 -10.82 -20.10
CA PRO A 408 31.20 -10.69 -19.70
C PRO A 408 31.89 -12.05 -19.81
N GLU A 409 33.15 -12.06 -20.27
CA GLU A 409 33.98 -13.27 -20.31
C GLU A 409 34.08 -13.84 -18.89
N ARG A 410 33.55 -15.06 -18.70
CA ARG A 410 33.69 -15.80 -17.45
C ARG A 410 34.99 -16.58 -17.48
N TYR A 411 35.66 -16.66 -16.34
CA TYR A 411 36.84 -17.51 -16.20
C TYR A 411 36.39 -18.97 -16.32
N ASP A 412 36.93 -19.68 -17.31
CA ASP A 412 36.67 -21.11 -17.47
C ASP A 412 37.50 -21.88 -16.44
N TYR A 413 36.81 -22.46 -15.45
CA TYR A 413 37.43 -23.30 -14.44
C TYR A 413 37.83 -24.69 -14.95
N HIS A 414 37.37 -25.09 -16.15
CA HIS A 414 37.60 -26.41 -16.73
C HIS A 414 38.38 -26.35 -18.05
N PRO A 415 39.53 -25.65 -18.12
CA PRO A 415 40.34 -25.65 -19.32
C PRO A 415 40.93 -27.05 -19.53
N ILE A 416 40.95 -27.51 -20.78
CA ILE A 416 41.56 -28.79 -21.13
C ILE A 416 43.07 -28.66 -21.00
N LEU A 417 43.67 -29.43 -20.08
CA LEU A 417 45.12 -29.45 -19.87
C LEU A 417 45.74 -30.77 -20.36
N PRO A 418 46.95 -30.72 -20.96
CA PRO A 418 47.72 -31.93 -21.25
C PRO A 418 48.22 -32.60 -19.96
N ILE A 419 48.24 -33.94 -19.96
CA ILE A 419 48.75 -34.76 -18.85
C ILE A 419 50.23 -35.03 -19.08
N TYR A 420 51.05 -34.82 -18.05
CA TYR A 420 52.46 -35.22 -18.07
C TYR A 420 52.70 -36.36 -17.07
N ASP A 421 53.49 -37.32 -17.52
CA ASP A 421 53.99 -38.41 -16.67
C ASP A 421 55.37 -37.98 -16.16
N ASP A 422 55.54 -37.93 -14.84
CA ASP A 422 56.75 -37.43 -14.15
C ASP A 422 58.00 -38.30 -14.42
N LYS A 423 57.90 -39.31 -15.29
CA LYS A 423 58.96 -40.27 -15.63
C LYS A 423 59.84 -39.86 -16.81
N ASN A 424 59.53 -38.75 -17.50
CA ASN A 424 60.26 -38.30 -18.70
C ASN A 424 60.76 -36.84 -18.60
N GLU A 425 61.39 -36.44 -17.49
CA GLU A 425 62.13 -35.17 -17.47
C GLU A 425 63.62 -35.38 -17.75
N GLU A 426 64.07 -34.95 -18.94
CA GLU A 426 65.43 -34.41 -19.08
C GLU A 426 65.56 -33.22 -18.12
N GLN A 427 66.62 -33.25 -17.32
CA GLN A 427 66.91 -32.29 -16.27
C GLN A 427 66.88 -30.84 -16.79
N ILE A 428 65.99 -30.01 -16.22
CA ILE A 428 66.11 -28.55 -16.30
C ILE A 428 66.42 -28.04 -14.89
N ASP A 429 67.52 -27.29 -14.80
CA ASP A 429 68.16 -26.85 -13.57
C ASP A 429 67.25 -26.06 -12.62
N ALA A 430 67.32 -26.42 -11.33
CA ALA A 430 66.45 -25.96 -10.26
C ALA A 430 66.86 -24.61 -9.64
N ASN A 431 67.01 -23.54 -10.44
CA ASN A 431 67.39 -22.22 -9.89
C ASN A 431 66.47 -21.03 -10.24
N ASP A 432 65.39 -21.18 -11.00
CA ASP A 432 64.44 -20.08 -11.26
C ASP A 432 63.10 -20.26 -10.55
N ALA A 433 63.13 -20.20 -9.22
CA ALA A 433 61.93 -20.04 -8.38
C ALA A 433 61.50 -18.57 -8.30
N SER A 434 61.26 -17.92 -9.45
CA SER A 434 60.64 -16.59 -9.49
C SER A 434 60.01 -16.26 -10.84
N ALA A 435 59.11 -17.11 -11.34
CA ALA A 435 58.19 -16.66 -12.38
C ALA A 435 56.90 -17.47 -12.31
N SER A 436 55.78 -16.75 -12.21
CA SER A 436 54.46 -17.16 -12.63
C SER A 436 54.51 -17.62 -14.10
N ALA A 437 54.94 -18.86 -14.34
CA ALA A 437 54.87 -19.48 -15.65
C ALA A 437 53.44 -19.98 -15.89
N PRO A 438 52.89 -19.83 -17.10
CA PRO A 438 51.62 -20.43 -17.46
C PRO A 438 51.72 -21.96 -17.30
N LEU A 439 50.71 -22.56 -16.66
CA LEU A 439 50.61 -24.01 -16.42
C LEU A 439 50.96 -24.79 -17.69
N LYS A 440 52.02 -25.62 -17.62
CA LYS A 440 52.39 -26.52 -18.73
C LYS A 440 51.44 -27.71 -18.87
N GLY A 441 50.78 -28.14 -17.78
CA GLY A 441 49.74 -29.19 -17.72
C GLY A 441 49.51 -29.74 -16.31
N ILE A 442 48.85 -30.90 -16.18
CA ILE A 442 48.58 -31.59 -14.90
C ILE A 442 49.52 -32.80 -14.79
N SER A 443 50.25 -32.94 -13.68
CA SER A 443 51.04 -34.16 -13.43
C SER A 443 50.18 -35.28 -12.83
N ILE A 444 50.51 -36.53 -13.12
CA ILE A 444 49.80 -37.71 -12.58
C ILE A 444 49.92 -37.78 -11.04
N SER A 445 51.03 -37.28 -10.48
CA SER A 445 51.25 -37.19 -9.05
C SER A 445 50.62 -35.95 -8.38
N GLN A 446 49.92 -35.09 -9.14
CA GLN A 446 49.42 -33.83 -8.59
C GLN A 446 48.32 -34.08 -7.56
N GLN A 447 48.55 -33.62 -6.34
CA GLN A 447 47.63 -33.78 -5.21
C GLN A 447 46.72 -32.56 -5.04
N CYS A 448 45.46 -32.81 -4.67
CA CYS A 448 44.55 -31.76 -4.28
C CYS A 448 44.87 -31.28 -2.86
N ALA A 449 45.16 -29.98 -2.69
CA ALA A 449 45.49 -29.42 -1.37
C ALA A 449 44.32 -29.35 -0.37
N ILE A 450 43.11 -29.80 -0.75
CA ILE A 450 41.93 -29.83 0.12
C ILE A 450 41.73 -31.23 0.72
N CYS A 451 41.73 -32.27 -0.12
CA CYS A 451 41.48 -33.65 0.31
C CYS A 451 42.75 -34.51 0.41
N TYR A 452 43.90 -34.00 -0.07
CA TYR A 452 45.20 -34.67 -0.11
C TYR A 452 45.26 -35.94 -0.97
N ASN A 453 44.26 -36.18 -1.82
CA ASN A 453 44.28 -37.26 -2.81
C ASN A 453 44.79 -36.76 -4.17
N ASN A 454 45.29 -37.67 -4.99
CA ASN A 454 45.68 -37.37 -6.36
C ASN A 454 44.47 -36.85 -7.16
N ILE A 455 44.69 -35.86 -8.01
CA ILE A 455 43.65 -35.26 -8.84
C ILE A 455 43.26 -36.19 -9.99
N ILE A 456 44.23 -36.95 -10.50
CA ILE A 456 44.04 -37.94 -11.56
C ILE A 456 43.98 -39.33 -10.93
N GLU A 457 42.87 -40.03 -11.13
CA GLU A 457 42.73 -41.46 -10.84
C GLU A 457 42.67 -42.23 -12.19
N ASP A 458 43.39 -43.35 -12.31
CA ASP A 458 43.38 -44.24 -13.49
C ASP A 458 43.87 -43.66 -14.85
N ASN A 459 44.74 -42.65 -14.86
CA ASN A 459 45.29 -42.03 -16.09
C ASN A 459 44.21 -41.51 -17.07
N LYS A 460 42.98 -41.30 -16.60
CA LYS A 460 41.91 -40.67 -17.36
C LYS A 460 41.61 -39.33 -16.72
N VAL A 461 41.64 -38.28 -17.53
CA VAL A 461 41.27 -36.94 -17.08
C VAL A 461 39.99 -36.55 -17.78
N ASN A 462 38.90 -36.51 -17.03
CA ASN A 462 37.69 -35.84 -17.46
C ASN A 462 37.84 -34.35 -17.12
N ASN A 463 37.60 -33.46 -18.08
CA ASN A 463 37.67 -32.01 -17.85
C ASN A 463 36.69 -31.53 -16.76
N LYS A 464 35.71 -32.35 -16.37
CA LYS A 464 34.77 -32.08 -15.28
C LYS A 464 35.25 -32.49 -13.89
N GLU A 465 36.35 -33.23 -13.75
CA GLU A 465 36.81 -33.79 -12.47
C GLU A 465 37.77 -32.88 -11.70
N TYR A 466 38.38 -31.91 -12.39
CA TYR A 466 39.24 -30.89 -11.79
C TYR A 466 38.78 -29.47 -12.14
N MET A 467 39.10 -28.53 -11.27
CA MET A 467 38.95 -27.09 -11.50
C MET A 467 40.27 -26.37 -11.31
N ILE A 468 40.50 -25.34 -12.12
CA ILE A 468 41.67 -24.47 -12.05
C ILE A 468 41.24 -23.09 -11.61
N THR A 469 41.97 -22.48 -10.68
CA THR A 469 41.73 -21.11 -10.26
C THR A 469 42.49 -20.11 -11.14
N PRO A 470 42.13 -18.82 -11.20
CA PRO A 470 42.90 -17.81 -11.95
C PRO A 470 44.36 -17.67 -11.52
N CYS A 471 44.67 -18.05 -10.28
CA CYS A 471 46.03 -18.16 -9.76
C CYS A 471 46.72 -19.50 -10.11
N HIS A 472 46.13 -20.30 -11.00
CA HIS A 472 46.68 -21.55 -11.55
C HIS A 472 46.84 -22.70 -10.55
N HIS A 473 46.07 -22.71 -9.46
CA HIS A 473 46.01 -23.87 -8.55
C HIS A 473 44.90 -24.83 -8.99
N ILE A 474 45.17 -26.13 -8.89
CA ILE A 474 44.30 -27.20 -9.39
C ILE A 474 43.73 -27.98 -8.20
N PHE A 475 42.43 -28.28 -8.25
CA PHE A 475 41.72 -29.03 -7.21
C PHE A 475 40.69 -29.95 -7.84
N HIS A 476 40.19 -30.95 -7.11
CA HIS A 476 38.97 -31.65 -7.53
C HIS A 476 37.79 -30.69 -7.62
N THR A 477 36.94 -30.88 -8.62
CA THR A 477 35.73 -30.06 -8.83
C THR A 477 34.85 -30.00 -7.60
N GLU A 478 34.59 -31.14 -6.95
CA GLU A 478 33.76 -31.20 -5.75
C GLU A 478 34.42 -30.50 -4.55
N CYS A 479 35.75 -30.62 -4.41
CA CYS A 479 36.49 -29.98 -3.33
C CYS A 479 36.46 -28.45 -3.46
N LEU A 480 36.76 -27.91 -4.65
CA LEU A 480 36.76 -26.46 -4.86
C LEU A 480 35.35 -25.88 -4.80
N LYS A 481 34.34 -26.56 -5.37
CA LYS A 481 32.93 -26.14 -5.22
C LYS A 481 32.50 -26.05 -3.77
N HIS A 482 32.83 -27.08 -2.97
CA HIS A 482 32.53 -27.07 -1.54
C HIS A 482 33.23 -25.91 -0.83
N TRP A 483 34.50 -25.65 -1.16
CA TRP A 483 35.26 -24.54 -0.60
C TRP A 483 34.69 -23.17 -0.98
N MET A 484 34.32 -22.97 -2.25
CA MET A 484 33.71 -21.72 -2.75
C MET A 484 32.38 -21.39 -2.06
N ASN A 485 31.63 -22.41 -1.61
CA ASN A 485 30.43 -22.21 -0.79
C ASN A 485 30.73 -21.67 0.61
N ILE A 486 31.96 -21.87 1.11
CA ILE A 486 32.42 -21.40 2.42
C ILE A 486 33.12 -20.04 2.27
N LYS A 487 34.10 -19.94 1.36
CA LYS A 487 34.89 -18.73 1.08
C LYS A 487 35.29 -18.66 -0.39
N MET A 488 35.09 -17.49 -1.01
CA MET A 488 35.47 -17.20 -2.40
C MET A 488 36.95 -16.78 -2.55
N GLU A 489 37.85 -17.56 -1.96
CA GLU A 489 39.30 -17.34 -1.97
C GLU A 489 40.02 -18.66 -2.25
N CYS A 490 41.13 -18.61 -2.99
CA CYS A 490 41.93 -19.80 -3.27
C CYS A 490 42.49 -20.42 -1.96
N PRO A 491 42.32 -21.73 -1.71
CA PRO A 491 42.85 -22.40 -0.51
C PRO A 491 44.36 -22.27 -0.32
N VAL A 492 45.11 -22.15 -1.42
CA VAL A 492 46.58 -22.15 -1.41
C VAL A 492 47.13 -20.73 -1.26
N CYS A 493 46.75 -19.80 -2.14
CA CYS A 493 47.34 -18.46 -2.19
C CYS A 493 46.40 -17.33 -1.75
N ARG A 494 45.16 -17.64 -1.36
CA ARG A 494 44.13 -16.68 -0.89
C ARG A 494 43.72 -15.59 -1.90
N THR A 495 44.11 -15.72 -3.16
CA THR A 495 43.61 -14.85 -4.24
C THR A 495 42.10 -15.01 -4.36
N SER A 496 41.37 -13.91 -4.53
CA SER A 496 39.92 -13.93 -4.72
C SER A 496 39.55 -14.71 -5.98
N LEU A 497 38.51 -15.55 -5.87
CA LEU A 497 38.01 -16.33 -7.00
C LEU A 497 36.84 -15.58 -7.66
N PRO A 498 36.79 -15.48 -9.00
CA PRO A 498 35.64 -14.95 -9.70
C PRO A 498 34.40 -15.83 -9.47
N GLN A 499 33.21 -15.23 -9.61
CA GLN A 499 31.92 -15.94 -9.46
C GLN A 499 31.45 -16.59 -10.76
#